data_AF-A0A0G4P290-F1
#
_entry.id   AF-A0A0G4P290-F1
#
_cell.length_a   1.000
_cell.length_b   1.000
_cell.length_c   1.000
_cell.angle_alpha   90.00
_cell.angle_beta   90.00
_cell.angle_gamma   90.00
#
_symmetry.space_group_name_H-M   'P 1'
#
loop_
_entity.id
_entity.type
_entity.pdbx_description
1 polymer ?
#
loop_
_entity_poly.entity_id
_entity_poly.type
_entity_poly.pdbx_seq_one_letter_code
_entity_poly.pdbx_strand_id
1 'polypeptide(L)'
;MSKQLPFSTVEVKPHNRFSARNLALVIASAGLLATGYNFSHHSWSLGDQKLLAPDQSVWNDADNPARVKTFQQCAIDNLLETGLPFMKNVAPIAVADFEERRDRLAQALVAEGADAFVVEPGYTFKYYGNVSQPEWEVWEPEERPFLMVIHPFHDKATGNVKANTTFLCPSFEAERARLLGMPFSEEISIVPWEEHWDPYATLWQSDVFMGLRQPARLMVDEEMRDFIQRGLGSAGFEIIGLQGQVEEVRQIKTAREVEILRAVNTGTVEAVRQMRKCLYPGLTENEITTALDDTLRAAGLDPFFDIVLFDENASNPHGGTNGSKVLEAETFVLIDVGAHLYGYSSDICRTFFPPFLQKPSKRDVLSPRMSEKLKVWDIVFEAQTRSIDQMRENMTAASVDIAARDVISHAGYGEAFTHRVGHGIGIKAHESPYMNQGNTASLLKTGMTFTSEPGIYLVDKFGVRHEDVLLVQGDGKPRLLTGSRARGPWEP
;
A
#
# COMPACT_ATOMS: atom_id res chain seq x y z
N MET A 1 16.40 34.04 41.60
CA MET A 1 17.25 33.80 42.79
C MET A 1 16.94 32.42 43.33
N SER A 2 17.90 31.52 43.19
CA SER A 2 17.82 30.06 43.36
C SER A 2 17.78 29.62 44.82
N LYS A 3 16.97 28.61 45.12
CA LYS A 3 17.12 27.79 46.33
C LYS A 3 17.83 26.49 45.95
N GLN A 4 18.97 26.25 46.60
CA GLN A 4 19.76 25.01 46.59
C GLN A 4 19.45 24.17 47.84
N LEU A 5 19.81 22.88 47.73
CA LEU A 5 20.22 21.88 48.75
C LEU A 5 19.35 20.60 48.75
N PRO A 6 19.89 19.43 49.14
CA PRO A 6 21.02 18.72 48.55
C PRO A 6 20.75 17.21 48.34
N PHE A 7 21.73 16.53 47.73
CA PHE A 7 21.80 15.09 47.45
C PHE A 7 21.78 14.19 48.70
N SER A 8 21.17 13.00 48.57
CA SER A 8 21.37 11.84 49.45
C SER A 8 21.75 10.60 48.64
N THR A 9 22.94 10.08 48.88
CA THR A 9 23.42 8.75 48.47
C THR A 9 23.01 7.71 49.51
N VAL A 10 22.55 6.54 49.07
CA VAL A 10 22.40 5.35 49.92
C VAL A 10 23.06 4.15 49.23
N GLU A 11 24.10 3.65 49.88
CA GLU A 11 24.75 2.35 49.65
C GLU A 11 23.81 1.20 50.03
N VAL A 12 23.86 0.09 49.30
CA VAL A 12 23.33 -1.21 49.75
C VAL A 12 24.47 -2.22 49.79
N LYS A 13 24.73 -2.76 50.99
CA LYS A 13 25.64 -3.87 51.25
C LYS A 13 24.96 -5.25 51.02
N PRO A 14 25.73 -6.31 50.67
CA PRO A 14 25.22 -7.64 50.32
C PRO A 14 25.33 -8.65 51.47
N HIS A 15 24.52 -9.72 51.44
CA HIS A 15 24.71 -11.05 52.10
C HIS A 15 23.43 -11.90 51.94
N ASN A 16 23.39 -13.25 51.91
CA ASN A 16 24.27 -14.35 51.50
C ASN A 16 23.40 -15.63 51.56
N ARG A 17 23.52 -16.52 50.56
CA ARG A 17 23.41 -18.02 50.52
C ARG A 17 22.29 -18.81 51.26
N PHE A 18 21.75 -19.83 50.56
CA PHE A 18 21.59 -21.28 50.92
C PHE A 18 20.80 -21.97 49.75
N SER A 19 20.89 -23.25 49.34
CA SER A 19 21.91 -24.31 49.24
C SER A 19 21.35 -25.42 48.31
N ALA A 20 22.19 -26.29 47.76
CA ALA A 20 21.81 -27.41 46.87
C ALA A 20 21.53 -28.74 47.62
N ARG A 21 20.59 -29.54 47.11
CA ARG A 21 20.31 -31.01 47.28
C ARG A 21 18.92 -31.26 46.63
N ASN A 22 18.57 -32.27 45.83
CA ASN A 22 19.04 -33.64 45.62
C ASN A 22 18.64 -34.17 44.23
N LEU A 23 19.33 -35.24 43.85
CA LEU A 23 19.27 -36.06 42.64
C LEU A 23 18.15 -37.15 42.72
N ALA A 24 17.62 -37.55 41.56
CA ALA A 24 17.29 -38.94 41.14
C ALA A 24 15.81 -39.44 41.04
N LEU A 25 15.56 -40.03 39.86
CA LEU A 25 14.62 -41.11 39.44
C LEU A 25 13.09 -40.87 39.34
N VAL A 26 12.51 -41.14 38.15
CA VAL A 26 11.71 -42.34 37.81
C VAL A 26 11.75 -42.58 36.28
N ILE A 27 12.02 -43.83 35.90
CA ILE A 27 12.03 -44.41 34.54
C ILE A 27 10.78 -45.29 34.37
N ALA A 28 10.40 -45.54 33.10
CA ALA A 28 9.57 -46.64 32.56
C ALA A 28 8.08 -46.26 32.32
N SER A 29 7.40 -46.58 31.21
CA SER A 29 7.65 -47.46 30.06
C SER A 29 6.67 -47.10 28.93
N ALA A 30 7.06 -47.27 27.66
CA ALA A 30 6.30 -48.00 26.62
C ALA A 30 7.05 -47.87 25.29
N GLY A 31 7.43 -49.02 24.72
CA GLY A 31 8.29 -49.12 23.55
C GLY A 31 7.58 -49.35 22.22
N LEU A 32 8.45 -49.53 21.22
CA LEU A 32 8.25 -50.07 19.87
C LEU A 32 7.42 -49.23 18.89
N LEU A 33 8.13 -48.57 17.96
CA LEU A 33 8.34 -49.11 16.60
C LEU A 33 9.49 -48.35 15.93
N ALA A 34 10.54 -49.09 15.62
CA ALA A 34 11.67 -48.63 14.81
C ALA A 34 11.37 -48.92 13.34
N THR A 35 11.39 -47.87 12.51
CA THR A 35 11.75 -47.98 11.09
C THR A 35 12.67 -46.81 10.78
N GLY A 36 13.89 -47.13 10.37
CA GLY A 36 15.03 -46.23 10.33
C GLY A 36 14.88 -45.07 9.36
N TYR A 37 15.37 -43.92 9.79
CA TYR A 37 15.76 -42.82 8.93
C TYR A 37 17.22 -42.46 9.23
N ASN A 38 18.06 -42.62 8.21
CA ASN A 38 19.44 -42.14 8.20
C ASN A 38 19.44 -40.61 8.39
N PHE A 39 20.14 -40.13 9.40
CA PHE A 39 20.53 -38.72 9.48
C PHE A 39 21.66 -38.49 8.47
N SER A 40 21.34 -37.86 7.33
CA SER A 40 22.34 -37.18 6.51
C SER A 40 22.36 -35.71 6.89
N HIS A 41 23.52 -35.24 7.37
CA HIS A 41 23.82 -33.83 7.47
C HIS A 41 23.74 -33.21 6.06
N HIS A 42 22.67 -32.49 5.75
CA HIS A 42 22.61 -31.65 4.56
C HIS A 42 23.15 -30.26 4.92
N SER A 43 24.41 -30.04 4.54
CA SER A 43 24.92 -28.71 4.22
C SER A 43 24.09 -28.15 3.07
N TRP A 44 23.47 -26.99 3.27
CA TRP A 44 22.84 -26.24 2.18
C TRP A 44 23.95 -25.70 1.28
N SER A 45 24.29 -26.43 0.21
CA SER A 45 24.94 -25.81 -0.95
C SER A 45 23.88 -25.00 -1.67
N LEU A 46 24.16 -23.73 -1.94
CA LEU A 46 23.51 -22.97 -3.00
C LEU A 46 23.63 -23.78 -4.29
N GLY A 47 22.58 -24.54 -4.62
CA GLY A 47 22.49 -25.21 -5.90
C GLY A 47 22.31 -24.13 -6.95
N ASP A 48 23.23 -24.10 -7.91
CA ASP A 48 23.09 -23.35 -9.16
C ASP A 48 21.76 -23.75 -9.83
N GLN A 49 20.70 -23.00 -9.56
CA GLN A 49 19.59 -22.92 -10.50
C GLN A 49 20.19 -22.33 -11.76
N LYS A 50 20.32 -23.16 -12.80
CA LYS A 50 20.56 -22.69 -14.17
C LYS A 50 19.38 -21.79 -14.54
N LEU A 51 19.56 -20.50 -14.27
CA LEU A 51 18.80 -19.42 -14.89
C LEU A 51 18.85 -19.68 -16.39
N LEU A 52 17.71 -19.65 -17.06
CA LEU A 52 17.67 -19.51 -18.50
C LEU A 52 18.22 -18.11 -18.82
N ALA A 53 19.55 -17.99 -18.90
CA ALA A 53 20.14 -16.85 -19.57
C ALA A 53 19.64 -16.94 -21.01
N PRO A 54 18.81 -16.00 -21.48
CA PRO A 54 18.30 -16.05 -22.84
C PRO A 54 19.48 -16.06 -23.81
N ASP A 55 19.28 -16.70 -24.96
CA ASP A 55 20.29 -16.75 -26.00
C ASP A 55 20.68 -15.32 -26.39
N GLN A 56 21.85 -14.87 -25.93
CA GLN A 56 22.37 -13.54 -26.19
C GLN A 56 22.51 -13.28 -27.70
N SER A 57 22.54 -14.32 -28.53
CA SER A 57 22.55 -14.19 -29.99
C SER A 57 21.33 -13.43 -30.52
N VAL A 58 20.15 -13.59 -29.89
CA VAL A 58 18.92 -12.88 -30.26
C VAL A 58 19.00 -11.40 -29.91
N TRP A 59 19.66 -11.06 -28.80
CA TRP A 59 19.77 -9.68 -28.31
C TRP A 59 20.85 -8.86 -29.00
N ASN A 60 21.82 -9.53 -29.62
CA ASN A 60 22.94 -8.89 -30.31
C ASN A 60 22.61 -8.47 -31.75
N ASP A 61 21.48 -8.91 -32.31
CA ASP A 61 21.02 -8.53 -33.65
C ASP A 61 20.03 -7.36 -33.58
N ALA A 62 20.53 -6.12 -33.74
CA ALA A 62 19.73 -4.91 -33.57
C ALA A 62 18.48 -4.85 -34.46
N ASP A 63 18.49 -5.53 -35.60
CA ASP A 63 17.41 -5.54 -36.60
C ASP A 63 16.39 -6.66 -36.38
N ASN A 64 16.56 -7.50 -35.35
CA ASN A 64 15.65 -8.61 -35.07
C ASN A 64 14.35 -8.13 -34.40
N PRO A 65 13.19 -8.21 -35.09
CA PRO A 65 11.91 -7.73 -34.56
C PRO A 65 11.40 -8.56 -33.38
N ALA A 66 12.00 -9.72 -33.09
CA ALA A 66 11.62 -10.58 -31.97
C ALA A 66 12.30 -10.21 -30.64
N ARG A 67 13.21 -9.23 -30.61
CA ARG A 67 13.99 -8.88 -29.40
C ARG A 67 13.12 -8.45 -28.23
N VAL A 68 12.18 -7.54 -28.46
CA VAL A 68 11.25 -7.05 -27.43
C VAL A 68 10.37 -8.18 -26.91
N LYS A 69 9.81 -8.99 -27.81
CA LYS A 69 8.99 -10.16 -27.44
C LYS A 69 9.78 -11.18 -26.60
N THR A 70 11.05 -11.41 -26.93
CA THR A 70 11.93 -12.31 -26.18
C THR A 70 12.22 -11.76 -24.78
N PHE A 71 12.41 -10.45 -24.65
CA PHE A 71 12.57 -9.78 -23.36
C PHE A 71 11.31 -9.87 -22.50
N GLN A 72 10.14 -9.58 -23.08
CA GLN A 72 8.84 -9.73 -22.41
C GLN A 72 8.66 -11.16 -21.89
N GLN A 73 8.90 -12.16 -22.74
CA GLN A 73 8.78 -13.57 -22.34
C GLN A 73 9.78 -13.94 -21.24
N CYS A 74 11.03 -13.47 -21.32
CA CYS A 74 12.03 -13.68 -20.27
C CYS A 74 11.58 -13.11 -18.91
N ALA A 75 11.00 -11.91 -18.90
CA ALA A 75 10.53 -11.27 -17.67
C ALA A 75 9.36 -12.06 -17.04
N ILE A 76 8.39 -12.46 -17.86
CA ILE A 76 7.25 -13.29 -17.45
C ILE A 76 7.73 -14.65 -16.91
N ASP A 77 8.56 -15.37 -17.67
CA ASP A 77 9.04 -16.70 -17.30
C ASP A 77 9.82 -16.64 -15.99
N ASN A 78 10.74 -15.69 -15.84
CA ASN A 78 11.51 -15.52 -14.60
C ASN A 78 10.62 -15.28 -13.37
N LEU A 79 9.52 -14.51 -13.51
CA LEU A 79 8.59 -14.29 -12.41
C LEU A 79 7.79 -15.55 -12.09
N LEU A 80 7.25 -16.23 -13.09
CA LEU A 80 6.48 -17.45 -12.89
C LEU A 80 7.33 -18.60 -12.31
N GLU A 81 8.59 -18.72 -12.72
CA GLU A 81 9.55 -19.73 -12.20
C GLU A 81 9.85 -19.56 -10.70
N THR A 82 9.59 -18.38 -10.10
CA THR A 82 9.68 -18.22 -8.64
C THR A 82 8.65 -19.06 -7.88
N GLY A 83 7.60 -19.53 -8.56
CA GLY A 83 6.45 -20.20 -7.95
C GLY A 83 5.51 -19.24 -7.20
N LEU A 84 5.67 -17.93 -7.40
CA LEU A 84 4.83 -16.86 -6.84
C LEU A 84 4.54 -17.04 -5.33
N PRO A 85 5.57 -17.22 -4.47
CA PRO A 85 5.35 -17.51 -3.05
C PRO A 85 4.60 -16.40 -2.32
N PHE A 86 4.62 -15.17 -2.84
CA PHE A 86 3.87 -14.04 -2.31
C PHE A 86 2.35 -14.20 -2.46
N MET A 87 1.88 -15.01 -3.41
CA MET A 87 0.46 -15.37 -3.60
C MET A 87 0.02 -16.51 -2.68
N LYS A 88 0.95 -17.17 -1.97
CA LYS A 88 0.59 -18.25 -1.06
C LYS A 88 -0.25 -17.72 0.11
N ASN A 89 -1.43 -18.30 0.30
CA ASN A 89 -2.39 -17.98 1.37
C ASN A 89 -3.09 -16.61 1.26
N VAL A 90 -2.94 -15.86 0.16
CA VAL A 90 -3.76 -14.67 -0.07
C VAL A 90 -5.15 -15.09 -0.54
N ALA A 91 -6.18 -14.43 -0.03
CA ALA A 91 -7.58 -14.71 -0.38
C ALA A 91 -8.34 -13.38 -0.54
N PRO A 92 -9.38 -13.35 -1.37
CA PRO A 92 -10.25 -12.18 -1.47
C PRO A 92 -10.95 -11.90 -0.13
N ILE A 93 -11.41 -10.66 0.02
CA ILE A 93 -12.25 -10.25 1.14
C ILE A 93 -13.57 -11.02 1.06
N ALA A 94 -13.97 -11.67 2.15
CA ALA A 94 -15.23 -12.42 2.21
C ALA A 94 -16.39 -11.50 2.62
N VAL A 95 -17.62 -11.94 2.36
CA VAL A 95 -18.84 -11.20 2.72
C VAL A 95 -18.85 -10.79 4.20
N ALA A 96 -18.48 -11.69 5.09
CA ALA A 96 -18.42 -11.42 6.53
C ALA A 96 -17.43 -10.29 6.89
N ASP A 97 -16.31 -10.14 6.16
CA ASP A 97 -15.36 -9.06 6.41
C ASP A 97 -15.94 -7.70 5.95
N PHE A 98 -16.74 -7.68 4.87
CA PHE A 98 -17.47 -6.46 4.45
C PHE A 98 -18.54 -6.05 5.46
N GLU A 99 -19.27 -7.02 6.00
CA GLU A 99 -20.23 -6.78 7.08
C GLU A 99 -19.55 -6.23 8.33
N GLU A 100 -18.41 -6.82 8.74
CA GLU A 100 -17.62 -6.33 9.87
C GLU A 100 -17.13 -4.88 9.65
N ARG A 101 -16.70 -4.52 8.44
CA ARG A 101 -16.32 -3.12 8.11
C ARG A 101 -17.47 -2.16 8.32
N ARG A 102 -18.66 -2.52 7.82
CA ARG A 102 -19.86 -1.69 7.97
C ARG A 102 -20.28 -1.61 9.44
N ASP A 103 -20.20 -2.69 10.21
CA ASP A 103 -20.47 -2.69 11.64
C ASP A 103 -19.49 -1.80 12.43
N ARG A 104 -18.19 -1.85 12.11
CA ARG A 104 -17.18 -0.94 12.67
C ARG A 104 -17.47 0.52 12.33
N LEU A 105 -17.90 0.80 11.10
CA LEU A 105 -18.33 2.12 10.68
C LEU A 105 -19.56 2.59 11.47
N ALA A 106 -20.57 1.74 11.66
CA ALA A 106 -21.74 2.07 12.46
C ALA A 106 -21.38 2.41 13.91
N GLN A 107 -20.46 1.66 14.52
CA GLN A 107 -19.95 1.96 15.86
C GLN A 107 -19.21 3.31 15.90
N ALA A 108 -18.38 3.59 14.89
CA ALA A 108 -17.69 4.86 14.78
C ALA A 108 -18.66 6.05 14.60
N LEU A 109 -19.71 5.89 13.81
CA LEU A 109 -20.76 6.91 13.64
C LEU A 109 -21.43 7.26 14.98
N VAL A 110 -21.76 6.25 15.80
CA VAL A 110 -22.31 6.46 17.14
C VAL A 110 -21.32 7.24 18.03
N ALA A 111 -20.03 6.91 17.96
CA ALA A 111 -18.99 7.59 18.75
C ALA A 111 -18.81 9.07 18.33
N GLU A 112 -18.94 9.38 17.05
CA GLU A 112 -18.84 10.75 16.50
C GLU A 112 -20.18 11.52 16.55
N GLY A 113 -21.26 10.87 17.01
CA GLY A 113 -22.60 11.44 17.07
C GLY A 113 -23.20 11.74 15.70
N ALA A 114 -22.84 10.97 14.68
CA ALA A 114 -23.38 11.06 13.33
C ALA A 114 -24.53 10.05 13.14
N ASP A 115 -25.58 10.46 12.43
CA ASP A 115 -26.76 9.62 12.22
C ASP A 115 -26.59 8.64 11.05
N ALA A 116 -25.77 8.98 10.04
CA ALA A 116 -25.39 8.06 8.96
C ALA A 116 -24.09 8.49 8.28
N PHE A 117 -23.45 7.54 7.59
CA PHE A 117 -22.40 7.78 6.60
C PHE A 117 -23.00 7.67 5.20
N VAL A 118 -22.66 8.60 4.31
CA VAL A 118 -23.12 8.60 2.92
C VAL A 118 -21.93 8.68 1.96
N VAL A 119 -21.94 7.83 0.94
CA VAL A 119 -20.88 7.72 -0.04
C VAL A 119 -21.41 7.37 -1.43
N GLU A 120 -20.82 7.97 -2.45
CA GLU A 120 -21.08 7.66 -3.86
C GLU A 120 -20.02 6.67 -4.42
N PRO A 121 -20.19 6.09 -5.62
CA PRO A 121 -19.23 5.14 -6.18
C PRO A 121 -17.79 5.66 -6.16
N GLY A 122 -16.85 4.79 -5.83
CA GLY A 122 -15.46 5.17 -5.63
C GLY A 122 -14.73 4.21 -4.69
N TYR A 123 -13.54 4.57 -4.23
CA TYR A 123 -12.71 3.71 -3.39
C TYR A 123 -13.38 3.35 -2.06
N THR A 124 -14.02 4.31 -1.39
CA THR A 124 -14.76 4.07 -0.14
C THR A 124 -16.00 3.21 -0.36
N PHE A 125 -16.73 3.43 -1.46
CA PHE A 125 -17.86 2.58 -1.82
C PHE A 125 -17.41 1.14 -2.06
N LYS A 126 -16.31 0.96 -2.81
CA LYS A 126 -15.68 -0.35 -3.04
C LYS A 126 -15.24 -1.00 -1.73
N TYR A 127 -14.71 -0.22 -0.78
CA TYR A 127 -14.31 -0.72 0.54
C TYR A 127 -15.46 -1.34 1.34
N TYR A 128 -16.65 -0.74 1.31
CA TYR A 128 -17.82 -1.17 2.08
C TYR A 128 -18.78 -2.09 1.32
N GLY A 129 -18.85 -2.00 0.00
CA GLY A 129 -19.84 -2.72 -0.81
C GLY A 129 -19.31 -3.36 -2.09
N ASN A 130 -18.00 -3.33 -2.34
CA ASN A 130 -17.33 -3.95 -3.49
C ASN A 130 -18.11 -3.87 -4.81
N VAL A 131 -18.42 -2.66 -5.25
CA VAL A 131 -19.01 -2.45 -6.57
C VAL A 131 -17.89 -2.50 -7.60
N SER A 132 -17.52 -3.71 -7.98
CA SER A 132 -16.64 -3.96 -9.12
C SER A 132 -17.28 -5.03 -9.99
N GLN A 133 -17.74 -4.64 -11.17
CA GLN A 133 -18.17 -5.55 -12.22
C GLN A 133 -17.44 -5.20 -13.50
N PRO A 134 -16.27 -5.81 -13.76
CA PRO A 134 -15.52 -5.56 -14.98
C PRO A 134 -16.25 -6.05 -16.25
N GLU A 135 -17.29 -6.88 -16.10
CA GLU A 135 -18.02 -7.46 -17.23
C GLU A 135 -19.03 -6.51 -17.89
N TRP A 136 -19.48 -5.47 -17.19
CA TRP A 136 -20.47 -4.48 -17.65
C TRP A 136 -19.91 -3.06 -17.56
N GLU A 137 -20.72 -2.07 -17.94
CA GLU A 137 -20.39 -0.67 -17.67
C GLU A 137 -20.18 -0.47 -16.16
N VAL A 138 -19.02 0.09 -15.83
CA VAL A 138 -18.57 0.30 -14.45
C VAL A 138 -19.47 1.34 -13.80
N TRP A 139 -19.89 1.08 -12.56
CA TRP A 139 -20.59 2.09 -11.77
C TRP A 139 -19.58 3.11 -11.24
N GLU A 140 -19.49 4.23 -11.94
CA GLU A 140 -18.66 5.38 -11.57
C GLU A 140 -19.51 6.58 -11.10
N PRO A 141 -18.90 7.62 -10.51
CA PRO A 141 -19.62 8.85 -10.16
C PRO A 141 -20.28 9.55 -11.36
N GLU A 142 -21.57 9.32 -11.55
CA GLU A 142 -22.38 9.92 -12.63
C GLU A 142 -23.24 11.11 -12.18
N GLU A 143 -23.82 11.88 -13.09
CA GLU A 143 -24.70 13.00 -12.74
C GLU A 143 -25.94 12.56 -11.92
N ARG A 144 -26.35 11.29 -12.07
CA ARG A 144 -27.42 10.65 -11.30
C ARG A 144 -26.91 10.09 -9.97
N PRO A 145 -27.43 10.54 -8.81
CA PRO A 145 -27.01 10.01 -7.52
C PRO A 145 -27.34 8.51 -7.35
N PHE A 146 -26.29 7.72 -7.15
CA PHE A 146 -26.36 6.40 -6.55
C PHE A 146 -25.55 6.42 -5.26
N LEU A 147 -26.21 6.36 -4.10
CA LEU A 147 -25.55 6.60 -2.82
C LEU A 147 -25.74 5.39 -1.91
N MET A 148 -24.65 4.92 -1.31
CA MET A 148 -24.71 4.00 -0.18
C MET A 148 -24.86 4.81 1.10
N VAL A 149 -25.92 4.50 1.86
CA VAL A 149 -26.24 5.11 3.15
C VAL A 149 -26.07 4.04 4.21
N ILE A 150 -25.10 4.21 5.10
CA ILE A 150 -24.84 3.30 6.23
C ILE A 150 -25.23 4.02 7.50
N HIS A 151 -26.23 3.52 8.22
CA HIS A 151 -26.67 4.10 9.49
C HIS A 151 -26.58 3.06 10.62
N PRO A 152 -26.34 3.50 11.87
CA PRO A 152 -26.24 2.59 12.99
C PRO A 152 -27.61 2.05 13.40
N PHE A 153 -27.70 0.72 13.53
CA PHE A 153 -28.82 0.00 14.10
C PHE A 153 -28.43 -0.53 15.49
N HIS A 154 -29.19 -0.12 16.50
CA HIS A 154 -29.02 -0.60 17.87
C HIS A 154 -29.90 -1.83 18.10
N ASP A 155 -29.27 -2.99 18.18
CA ASP A 155 -29.96 -4.22 18.57
C ASP A 155 -30.30 -4.16 20.06
N LYS A 156 -31.58 -3.97 20.38
CA LYS A 156 -32.06 -3.89 21.77
C LYS A 156 -31.88 -5.19 22.56
N ALA A 157 -31.79 -6.34 21.88
CA ALA A 157 -31.64 -7.62 22.53
C ALA A 157 -30.19 -7.91 22.92
N THR A 158 -29.23 -7.57 22.05
CA THR A 158 -27.80 -7.85 22.29
C THR A 158 -27.03 -6.64 22.82
N GLY A 159 -27.56 -5.43 22.66
CA GLY A 159 -26.86 -4.18 22.95
C GLY A 159 -25.81 -3.80 21.90
N ASN A 160 -25.64 -4.60 20.85
CA ASN A 160 -24.66 -4.35 19.80
C ASN A 160 -25.14 -3.29 18.82
N VAL A 161 -24.18 -2.53 18.28
CA VAL A 161 -24.39 -1.62 17.15
C VAL A 161 -23.94 -2.33 15.89
N LYS A 162 -24.86 -2.44 14.91
CA LYS A 162 -24.61 -2.99 13.59
C LYS A 162 -24.90 -1.94 12.51
N ALA A 163 -24.35 -2.12 11.32
CA ALA A 163 -24.75 -1.34 10.18
C ALA A 163 -26.11 -1.81 9.65
N ASN A 164 -26.96 -0.84 9.32
CA ASN A 164 -28.03 -1.02 8.37
C ASN A 164 -27.69 -0.20 7.13
N THR A 165 -27.75 -0.82 5.95
CA THR A 165 -27.28 -0.23 4.70
C THR A 165 -28.40 -0.16 3.68
N THR A 166 -28.58 1.03 3.13
CA THR A 166 -29.59 1.31 2.11
C THR A 166 -28.94 2.05 0.95
N PHE A 167 -29.45 1.83 -0.27
CA PHE A 167 -28.96 2.47 -1.48
C PHE A 167 -30.01 3.42 -2.04
N LEU A 168 -29.68 4.70 -2.18
CA LEU A 168 -30.44 5.63 -3.03
C LEU A 168 -30.08 5.32 -4.47
N CYS A 169 -31.05 5.00 -5.33
CA CYS A 169 -30.78 4.53 -6.69
C CYS A 169 -31.81 5.08 -7.68
N PRO A 170 -31.42 5.46 -8.91
CA PRO A 170 -32.40 5.73 -9.96
C PRO A 170 -33.32 4.52 -10.14
N SER A 171 -34.64 4.72 -10.21
CA SER A 171 -35.63 3.63 -10.27
C SER A 171 -35.35 2.65 -11.41
N PHE A 172 -34.91 3.15 -12.56
CA PHE A 172 -34.63 2.31 -13.74
C PHE A 172 -33.36 1.46 -13.60
N GLU A 173 -32.46 1.81 -12.67
CA GLU A 173 -31.21 1.08 -12.40
C GLU A 173 -31.33 0.12 -11.20
N ALA A 174 -32.47 0.10 -10.49
CA ALA A 174 -32.63 -0.67 -9.25
C ALA A 174 -32.38 -2.18 -9.45
N GLU A 175 -32.84 -2.75 -10.57
CA GLU A 175 -32.58 -4.16 -10.89
C GLU A 175 -31.11 -4.41 -11.22
N ARG A 176 -30.45 -3.49 -11.95
CA ARG A 176 -29.02 -3.58 -12.22
C ARG A 176 -28.22 -3.52 -10.91
N ALA A 177 -28.60 -2.65 -9.97
CA ALA A 177 -27.97 -2.55 -8.66
C ALA A 177 -28.06 -3.87 -7.86
N ARG A 178 -29.19 -4.59 -7.92
CA ARG A 178 -29.33 -5.93 -7.30
C ARG A 178 -28.45 -7.00 -7.94
N LEU A 179 -28.15 -6.86 -9.22
CA LEU A 179 -27.28 -7.77 -9.97
C LEU A 179 -25.78 -7.49 -9.75
N LEU A 180 -25.42 -6.43 -9.01
CA LEU A 180 -24.02 -6.06 -8.76
C LEU A 180 -23.21 -7.11 -7.99
N GLY A 181 -23.87 -8.09 -7.35
CA GLY A 181 -23.19 -9.10 -6.54
C GLY A 181 -22.48 -8.49 -5.33
N MET A 182 -22.97 -7.36 -4.82
CA MET A 182 -22.41 -6.70 -3.66
C MET A 182 -22.39 -7.64 -2.45
N PRO A 183 -21.37 -7.58 -1.58
CA PRO A 183 -21.14 -8.54 -0.51
C PRO A 183 -22.05 -8.26 0.68
N PHE A 184 -23.30 -8.71 0.58
CA PHE A 184 -24.31 -8.69 1.63
C PHE A 184 -24.87 -10.10 1.83
N SER A 185 -25.07 -10.53 3.07
CA SER A 185 -25.75 -11.81 3.35
C SER A 185 -27.26 -11.74 3.10
N GLU A 186 -27.83 -10.54 3.12
CA GLU A 186 -29.24 -10.26 2.86
C GLU A 186 -29.41 -9.47 1.55
N GLU A 187 -30.63 -9.43 1.03
CA GLU A 187 -30.95 -8.61 -0.14
C GLU A 187 -30.74 -7.12 0.18
N ILE A 188 -30.16 -6.37 -0.76
CA ILE A 188 -29.92 -4.94 -0.57
C ILE A 188 -31.23 -4.15 -0.48
N SER A 189 -31.27 -3.21 0.46
CA SER A 189 -32.38 -2.25 0.58
C SER A 189 -32.16 -1.08 -0.38
N ILE A 190 -33.17 -0.72 -1.16
CA ILE A 190 -33.10 0.36 -2.15
C ILE A 190 -34.21 1.39 -1.89
N VAL A 191 -33.84 2.66 -1.89
CA VAL A 191 -34.75 3.82 -2.01
C VAL A 191 -34.71 4.26 -3.48
N PRO A 192 -35.71 3.90 -4.29
CA PRO A 192 -35.73 4.27 -5.70
C PRO A 192 -36.18 5.73 -5.87
N TRP A 193 -35.63 6.43 -6.86
CA TRP A 193 -36.07 7.76 -7.26
C TRP A 193 -36.27 7.86 -8.78
N GLU A 194 -37.38 8.49 -9.19
CA GLU A 194 -37.70 8.70 -10.61
C GLU A 194 -36.92 9.89 -11.19
N GLU A 195 -36.59 9.84 -12.49
CA GLU A 195 -35.77 10.88 -13.19
C GLU A 195 -36.25 12.33 -13.00
N HIS A 196 -37.52 12.55 -12.68
CA HIS A 196 -38.11 13.89 -12.49
C HIS A 196 -38.27 14.28 -11.00
N TRP A 197 -37.84 13.42 -10.07
CA TRP A 197 -37.86 13.68 -8.64
C TRP A 197 -36.57 14.35 -8.18
N ASP A 198 -36.62 14.99 -7.02
CA ASP A 198 -35.41 15.39 -6.30
C ASP A 198 -34.90 14.17 -5.50
N PRO A 199 -33.78 13.54 -5.91
CA PRO A 199 -33.26 12.34 -5.24
C PRO A 199 -32.93 12.57 -3.76
N TYR A 200 -32.49 13.78 -3.41
CA TYR A 200 -32.09 14.13 -2.05
C TYR A 200 -33.32 14.31 -1.16
N ALA A 201 -34.36 14.95 -1.68
CA ALA A 201 -35.66 15.05 -1.00
C ALA A 201 -36.32 13.67 -0.85
N THR A 202 -36.21 12.80 -1.86
CA THR A 202 -36.68 11.41 -1.78
C THR A 202 -35.97 10.66 -0.66
N LEU A 203 -34.64 10.79 -0.54
CA LEU A 203 -33.89 10.18 0.56
C LEU A 203 -34.31 10.74 1.93
N TRP A 204 -34.43 12.06 2.05
CA TRP A 204 -34.85 12.75 3.28
C TRP A 204 -36.23 12.29 3.79
N GLN A 205 -37.17 12.07 2.87
CA GLN A 205 -38.54 11.67 3.17
C GLN A 205 -38.70 10.14 3.32
N SER A 206 -37.66 9.36 3.04
CA SER A 206 -37.70 7.91 3.12
C SER A 206 -37.75 7.39 4.55
N ASP A 207 -38.19 6.14 4.70
CA ASP A 207 -38.27 5.45 5.98
C ASP A 207 -36.92 5.34 6.71
N VAL A 208 -35.80 5.48 5.99
CA VAL A 208 -34.42 5.44 6.54
C VAL A 208 -34.22 6.51 7.61
N PHE A 209 -34.77 7.72 7.40
CA PHE A 209 -34.58 8.86 8.29
C PHE A 209 -35.84 9.22 9.10
N MET A 210 -36.94 8.48 8.92
CA MET A 210 -38.13 8.67 9.73
C MET A 210 -37.86 8.32 11.20
N GLY A 211 -38.15 9.26 12.10
CA GLY A 211 -37.99 9.07 13.55
C GLY A 211 -36.59 9.35 14.10
N LEU A 212 -35.63 9.72 13.25
CA LEU A 212 -34.33 10.26 13.69
C LEU A 212 -34.45 11.73 14.12
N ARG A 213 -33.45 12.19 14.89
CA ARG A 213 -33.33 13.59 15.29
C ARG A 213 -33.24 14.48 14.04
N GLN A 214 -33.84 15.66 14.13
CA GLN A 214 -33.87 16.64 13.04
C GLN A 214 -33.06 17.90 13.41
N PRO A 215 -32.19 18.41 12.51
CA PRO A 215 -31.75 17.76 11.27
C PRO A 215 -30.89 16.52 11.57
N ALA A 216 -31.00 15.49 10.71
CA ALA A 216 -30.13 14.32 10.79
C ALA A 216 -28.71 14.69 10.29
N ARG A 217 -27.69 14.23 11.03
CA ARG A 217 -26.27 14.50 10.77
C ARG A 217 -25.69 13.44 9.83
N LEU A 218 -25.41 13.81 8.59
CA LEU A 218 -24.78 12.93 7.61
C LEU A 218 -23.29 13.20 7.52
N MET A 219 -22.49 12.21 7.90
CA MET A 219 -21.07 12.23 7.59
C MET A 219 -20.85 11.77 6.16
N VAL A 220 -20.07 12.52 5.40
CA VAL A 220 -19.82 12.23 3.99
C VAL A 220 -18.36 11.89 3.75
N ASP A 221 -18.12 11.05 2.75
CA ASP A 221 -16.77 10.77 2.27
C ASP A 221 -16.07 12.06 1.77
N GLU A 222 -14.75 12.13 1.95
CA GLU A 222 -13.95 13.31 1.57
C GLU A 222 -13.94 13.58 0.06
N GLU A 223 -14.16 12.55 -0.76
CA GLU A 223 -14.14 12.64 -2.23
C GLU A 223 -15.53 12.79 -2.85
N MET A 224 -16.59 12.84 -2.02
CA MET A 224 -17.94 12.98 -2.53
C MET A 224 -18.12 14.34 -3.22
N ARG A 225 -18.64 14.35 -4.44
CA ARG A 225 -18.79 15.54 -5.29
C ARG A 225 -19.65 16.58 -4.59
N ASP A 226 -19.19 17.82 -4.63
CA ASP A 226 -19.79 18.97 -3.94
C ASP A 226 -21.30 19.14 -4.23
N PHE A 227 -21.74 18.90 -5.46
CA PHE A 227 -23.16 19.06 -5.80
C PHE A 227 -24.06 18.02 -5.11
N ILE A 228 -23.57 16.81 -4.84
CA ILE A 228 -24.27 15.77 -4.08
C ILE A 228 -24.39 16.24 -2.61
N GLN A 229 -23.28 16.70 -2.03
CA GLN A 229 -23.25 17.21 -0.65
C GLN A 229 -24.23 18.38 -0.46
N ARG A 230 -24.19 19.37 -1.36
CA ARG A 230 -25.13 20.51 -1.34
C ARG A 230 -26.57 20.10 -1.60
N GLY A 231 -26.80 19.11 -2.45
CA GLY A 231 -28.13 18.52 -2.68
C GLY A 231 -28.72 17.95 -1.39
N LEU A 232 -27.95 17.11 -0.69
CA LEU A 232 -28.34 16.56 0.62
C LEU A 232 -28.57 17.69 1.66
N GLY A 233 -27.67 18.66 1.74
CA GLY A 233 -27.84 19.81 2.64
C GLY A 233 -29.09 20.64 2.33
N SER A 234 -29.44 20.82 1.06
CA SER A 234 -30.62 21.56 0.62
C SER A 234 -31.94 20.81 0.90
N ALA A 235 -31.89 19.48 0.93
CA ALA A 235 -33.03 18.64 1.30
C ALA A 235 -33.36 18.66 2.80
N GLY A 236 -32.40 19.05 3.65
CA GLY A 236 -32.61 19.23 5.10
C GLY A 236 -31.56 18.59 6.01
N PHE A 237 -30.59 17.86 5.46
CA PHE A 237 -29.54 17.19 6.25
C PHE A 237 -28.48 18.17 6.78
N GLU A 238 -27.93 17.88 7.97
CA GLU A 238 -26.70 18.53 8.46
C GLU A 238 -25.50 17.74 7.93
N ILE A 239 -24.75 18.31 6.97
CA ILE A 239 -23.59 17.66 6.38
C ILE A 239 -22.35 17.92 7.23
N ILE A 240 -21.64 16.85 7.59
CA ILE A 240 -20.36 16.91 8.29
C ILE A 240 -19.29 16.14 7.50
N GLY A 241 -18.06 16.65 7.51
CA GLY A 241 -16.94 16.00 6.81
C GLY A 241 -16.45 14.75 7.53
N LEU A 242 -15.74 13.89 6.78
CA LEU A 242 -15.07 12.72 7.30
C LEU A 242 -14.09 13.08 8.44
N GLN A 243 -14.20 12.43 9.59
CA GLN A 243 -13.36 12.73 10.76
C GLN A 243 -13.34 11.59 11.78
N GLY A 244 -12.37 11.65 12.69
CA GLY A 244 -12.34 10.85 13.92
C GLY A 244 -12.34 9.35 13.65
N GLN A 245 -13.10 8.60 14.45
CA GLN A 245 -13.12 7.14 14.35
C GLN A 245 -13.69 6.62 13.02
N VAL A 246 -14.48 7.43 12.32
CA VAL A 246 -15.07 7.04 11.03
C VAL A 246 -14.00 6.98 9.94
N GLU A 247 -13.10 7.96 9.91
CA GLU A 247 -11.94 7.96 9.01
C GLU A 247 -11.01 6.77 9.31
N GLU A 248 -10.82 6.47 10.60
CA GLU A 248 -9.91 5.42 11.07
C GLU A 248 -10.32 4.00 10.65
N VAL A 249 -11.61 3.77 10.32
CA VAL A 249 -12.09 2.45 9.88
C VAL A 249 -11.28 1.93 8.69
N ARG A 250 -11.06 2.78 7.68
CA ARG A 250 -10.25 2.47 6.49
C ARG A 250 -8.76 2.56 6.77
N GLN A 251 -8.34 3.53 7.60
CA GLN A 251 -6.92 3.73 7.89
C GLN A 251 -6.31 2.53 8.61
N ILE A 252 -7.07 1.84 9.48
CA ILE A 252 -6.63 0.67 10.25
C ILE A 252 -7.03 -0.63 9.54
N LYS A 253 -6.03 -1.29 8.96
CA LYS A 253 -6.20 -2.48 8.12
C LYS A 253 -6.43 -3.72 8.99
N THR A 254 -7.40 -4.53 8.59
CA THR A 254 -7.58 -5.88 9.14
C THR A 254 -6.44 -6.80 8.70
N ALA A 255 -6.30 -7.94 9.39
CA ALA A 255 -5.25 -8.92 9.05
C ALA A 255 -5.34 -9.42 7.59
N ARG A 256 -6.55 -9.56 7.04
CA ARG A 256 -6.74 -9.99 5.65
C ARG A 256 -6.29 -8.92 4.66
N GLU A 257 -6.60 -7.66 4.93
CA GLU A 257 -6.16 -6.53 4.11
C GLU A 257 -4.65 -6.40 4.09
N VAL A 258 -4.02 -6.56 5.26
CA VAL A 258 -2.55 -6.56 5.38
C VAL A 258 -1.92 -7.67 4.53
N GLU A 259 -2.51 -8.88 4.49
CA GLU A 259 -1.96 -9.98 3.71
C GLU A 259 -2.16 -9.79 2.19
N ILE A 260 -3.24 -9.13 1.76
CA ILE A 260 -3.40 -8.70 0.35
C ILE A 260 -2.38 -7.63 -0.01
N LEU A 261 -2.24 -6.59 0.82
CA LEU A 261 -1.23 -5.53 0.64
C LEU A 261 0.19 -6.11 0.60
N ARG A 262 0.50 -7.07 1.47
CA ARG A 262 1.78 -7.80 1.43
C ARG A 262 1.96 -8.54 0.10
N ALA A 263 0.95 -9.27 -0.35
CA ALA A 263 1.03 -10.06 -1.57
C ALA A 263 1.26 -9.17 -2.81
N VAL A 264 0.46 -8.11 -2.99
CA VAL A 264 0.60 -7.21 -4.14
C VAL A 264 1.93 -6.46 -4.10
N ASN A 265 2.33 -5.90 -2.96
CA ASN A 265 3.58 -5.15 -2.85
C ASN A 265 4.83 -6.03 -3.00
N THR A 266 4.83 -7.23 -2.43
CA THR A 266 5.94 -8.18 -2.65
C THR A 266 5.98 -8.64 -4.11
N GLY A 267 4.83 -8.91 -4.72
CA GLY A 267 4.73 -9.32 -6.11
C GLY A 267 5.25 -8.26 -7.08
N THR A 268 4.92 -6.99 -6.87
CA THR A 268 5.39 -5.88 -7.70
C THR A 268 6.91 -5.69 -7.59
N VAL A 269 7.49 -5.79 -6.38
CA VAL A 269 8.96 -5.78 -6.23
C VAL A 269 9.62 -6.95 -6.96
N GLU A 270 9.06 -8.15 -6.83
CA GLU A 270 9.60 -9.33 -7.53
C GLU A 270 9.48 -9.19 -9.04
N ALA A 271 8.39 -8.64 -9.58
CA ALA A 271 8.26 -8.36 -11.01
C ALA A 271 9.40 -7.46 -11.53
N VAL A 272 9.70 -6.35 -10.84
CA VAL A 272 10.82 -5.46 -11.19
C VAL A 272 12.16 -6.21 -11.13
N ARG A 273 12.39 -7.02 -10.09
CA ARG A 273 13.64 -7.78 -9.92
C ARG A 273 13.84 -8.84 -11.01
N GLN A 274 12.79 -9.58 -11.34
CA GLN A 274 12.85 -10.65 -12.34
C GLN A 274 12.97 -10.08 -13.76
N MET A 275 12.23 -9.01 -14.08
CA MET A 275 12.36 -8.28 -15.33
C MET A 275 13.76 -7.66 -15.48
N ARG A 276 14.33 -7.07 -14.40
CA ARG A 276 15.66 -6.45 -14.44
C ARG A 276 16.72 -7.40 -15.00
N LYS A 277 16.65 -8.70 -14.69
CA LYS A 277 17.62 -9.71 -15.17
C LYS A 277 17.61 -9.87 -16.70
N CYS A 278 16.50 -9.52 -17.34
CA CYS A 278 16.30 -9.65 -18.78
C CYS A 278 16.63 -8.38 -19.58
N LEU A 279 16.95 -7.27 -18.91
CA LEU A 279 17.25 -6.01 -19.59
C LEU A 279 18.51 -6.13 -20.45
N TYR A 280 18.45 -5.58 -21.66
CA TYR A 280 19.56 -5.52 -22.61
C TYR A 280 19.72 -4.10 -23.19
N PRO A 281 20.92 -3.72 -23.68
CA PRO A 281 21.14 -2.38 -24.26
C PRO A 281 20.27 -2.14 -25.50
N GLY A 282 19.64 -0.97 -25.57
CA GLY A 282 18.78 -0.60 -26.70
C GLY A 282 17.27 -0.60 -26.41
N LEU A 283 16.83 -1.16 -25.27
CA LEU A 283 15.43 -1.05 -24.83
C LEU A 283 15.05 0.40 -24.57
N THR A 284 13.85 0.79 -24.97
CA THR A 284 13.26 2.09 -24.61
C THR A 284 12.53 2.01 -23.27
N GLU A 285 12.28 3.16 -22.64
CA GLU A 285 11.42 3.24 -21.43
C GLU A 285 10.06 2.57 -21.68
N ASN A 286 9.37 2.88 -22.79
CA ASN A 286 8.07 2.30 -23.13
C ASN A 286 8.08 0.78 -23.32
N GLU A 287 9.16 0.22 -23.88
CA GLU A 287 9.28 -1.24 -24.04
C GLU A 287 9.43 -1.94 -22.68
N ILE A 288 10.16 -1.31 -21.74
CA ILE A 288 10.24 -1.80 -20.35
C ILE A 288 8.89 -1.68 -19.66
N THR A 289 8.21 -0.54 -19.79
CA THR A 289 6.87 -0.33 -19.21
C THR A 289 5.91 -1.42 -19.67
N THR A 290 5.82 -1.66 -20.98
CA THR A 290 4.92 -2.68 -21.54
C THR A 290 5.27 -4.08 -21.01
N ALA A 291 6.56 -4.41 -20.93
CA ALA A 291 6.99 -5.71 -20.42
C ALA A 291 6.72 -5.90 -18.92
N LEU A 292 6.85 -4.84 -18.12
CA LEU A 292 6.56 -4.89 -16.68
C LEU A 292 5.07 -5.10 -16.44
N ASP A 293 4.25 -4.36 -17.16
CA ASP A 293 2.79 -4.50 -17.21
C ASP A 293 2.36 -5.95 -17.50
N ASP A 294 2.91 -6.55 -18.56
CA ASP A 294 2.60 -7.93 -18.95
C ASP A 294 3.12 -8.94 -17.92
N THR A 295 4.27 -8.66 -17.30
CA THR A 295 4.84 -9.47 -16.21
C THR A 295 3.95 -9.47 -14.97
N LEU A 296 3.40 -8.30 -14.59
CA LEU A 296 2.45 -8.17 -13.48
C LEU A 296 1.14 -8.93 -13.77
N ARG A 297 0.58 -8.76 -14.98
CA ARG A 297 -0.63 -9.47 -15.43
C ARG A 297 -0.44 -10.98 -15.40
N ALA A 298 0.71 -11.48 -15.83
CA ALA A 298 1.02 -12.92 -15.81
C ALA A 298 1.02 -13.51 -14.39
N ALA A 299 1.35 -12.71 -13.37
CA ALA A 299 1.29 -13.11 -11.96
C ALA A 299 -0.11 -12.95 -11.32
N GLY A 300 -1.11 -12.53 -12.09
CA GLY A 300 -2.47 -12.29 -11.60
C GLY A 300 -2.65 -10.97 -10.85
N LEU A 301 -1.76 -10.00 -11.09
CA LEU A 301 -1.87 -8.63 -10.59
C LEU A 301 -2.43 -7.72 -11.69
N ASP A 302 -3.14 -6.67 -11.31
CA ASP A 302 -3.77 -5.73 -12.24
C ASP A 302 -3.01 -4.40 -12.26
N PRO A 303 -2.08 -4.16 -13.22
CA PRO A 303 -1.30 -2.93 -13.27
C PRO A 303 -2.20 -1.71 -13.48
N PHE A 304 -1.97 -0.64 -12.70
CA PHE A 304 -2.76 0.60 -12.82
C PHE A 304 -1.90 1.83 -13.15
N PHE A 305 -0.61 1.80 -12.84
CA PHE A 305 0.37 2.77 -13.33
C PHE A 305 1.76 2.16 -13.38
N ASP A 306 2.59 2.66 -14.29
CA ASP A 306 4.01 2.34 -14.38
C ASP A 306 4.77 3.51 -15.02
N ILE A 307 5.82 3.95 -14.35
CA ILE A 307 6.70 5.05 -14.72
C ILE A 307 8.13 4.50 -14.80
N VAL A 308 8.63 4.33 -16.02
CA VAL A 308 10.03 3.97 -16.28
C VAL A 308 10.77 5.19 -16.79
N LEU A 309 11.78 5.65 -16.05
CA LEU A 309 12.52 6.87 -16.34
C LEU A 309 14.04 6.65 -16.29
N PHE A 310 14.73 7.07 -17.33
CA PHE A 310 16.18 6.95 -17.48
C PHE A 310 16.89 8.29 -17.27
N ASP A 311 17.85 8.30 -16.35
CA ASP A 311 18.69 9.46 -16.03
C ASP A 311 17.87 10.75 -15.91
N GLU A 312 18.11 11.78 -16.74
CA GLU A 312 17.44 13.08 -16.64
C GLU A 312 15.91 13.01 -16.77
N ASN A 313 15.33 11.98 -17.38
CA ASN A 313 13.88 11.78 -17.38
C ASN A 313 13.35 11.55 -15.96
N ALA A 314 14.17 10.93 -15.09
CA ALA A 314 13.87 10.71 -13.68
C ALA A 314 14.05 11.97 -12.82
N SER A 315 14.54 13.09 -13.37
CA SER A 315 14.67 14.36 -12.62
C SER A 315 13.34 15.08 -12.38
N ASN A 316 12.24 14.57 -12.94
CA ASN A 316 10.88 14.97 -12.61
C ASN A 316 10.17 13.80 -11.90
N PRO A 317 9.60 13.98 -10.69
CA PRO A 317 9.06 12.88 -9.88
C PRO A 317 8.03 11.99 -10.59
N HIS A 318 7.18 12.60 -11.42
CA HIS A 318 6.13 11.94 -12.21
C HIS A 318 6.47 11.89 -13.71
N GLY A 319 7.74 12.08 -14.08
CA GLY A 319 8.16 12.14 -15.47
C GLY A 319 7.60 13.34 -16.24
N GLY A 320 7.29 13.12 -17.52
CA GLY A 320 6.87 14.16 -18.47
C GLY A 320 7.45 13.99 -19.88
N THR A 321 8.06 12.84 -20.16
CA THR A 321 8.64 12.50 -21.46
C THR A 321 7.75 11.50 -22.21
N ASN A 322 8.06 11.26 -23.48
CA ASN A 322 7.30 10.35 -24.35
C ASN A 322 7.73 8.87 -24.23
N GLY A 323 8.61 8.54 -23.27
CA GLY A 323 9.12 7.18 -23.05
C GLY A 323 10.04 6.63 -24.15
N SER A 324 10.58 7.49 -25.03
CA SER A 324 11.40 7.04 -26.17
C SER A 324 12.90 6.94 -25.84
N LYS A 325 13.32 7.22 -24.61
CA LYS A 325 14.74 7.21 -24.26
C LYS A 325 15.27 5.78 -24.19
N VAL A 326 16.49 5.59 -24.67
CA VAL A 326 17.12 4.27 -24.84
C VAL A 326 18.01 3.93 -23.65
N LEU A 327 17.97 2.66 -23.24
CA LEU A 327 18.77 2.08 -22.16
C LEU A 327 20.21 1.85 -22.62
N GLU A 328 21.15 2.53 -21.95
CA GLU A 328 22.59 2.44 -22.19
C GLU A 328 23.33 1.78 -21.01
N ALA A 329 24.65 1.58 -21.17
CA ALA A 329 25.52 0.92 -20.19
C ALA A 329 25.43 1.52 -18.78
N GLU A 330 25.48 2.83 -18.66
CA GLU A 330 25.52 3.55 -17.37
C GLU A 330 24.18 4.22 -17.00
N THR A 331 23.10 3.91 -17.73
CA THR A 331 21.79 4.50 -17.47
C THR A 331 21.35 4.20 -16.04
N PHE A 332 20.91 5.23 -15.33
CA PHE A 332 20.24 5.05 -14.05
C PHE A 332 18.75 4.91 -14.28
N VAL A 333 18.20 3.74 -13.96
CA VAL A 333 16.81 3.39 -14.22
C VAL A 333 16.02 3.62 -12.94
N LEU A 334 15.04 4.52 -12.99
CA LEU A 334 14.01 4.66 -11.96
C LEU A 334 12.73 4.00 -12.49
N ILE A 335 12.19 3.06 -11.74
CA ILE A 335 10.87 2.47 -12.00
C ILE A 335 10.00 2.77 -10.80
N ASP A 336 8.84 3.36 -11.02
CA ASP A 336 7.78 3.54 -10.04
C ASP A 336 6.49 2.93 -10.58
N VAL A 337 5.95 1.95 -9.86
CA VAL A 337 4.96 1.04 -10.42
C VAL A 337 3.97 0.57 -9.36
N GLY A 338 2.71 0.47 -9.78
CA GLY A 338 1.62 0.01 -8.95
C GLY A 338 0.69 -0.94 -9.67
N ALA A 339 0.23 -1.95 -8.92
CA ALA A 339 -0.77 -2.90 -9.34
C ALA A 339 -1.83 -3.06 -8.25
N HIS A 340 -2.96 -3.66 -8.61
CA HIS A 340 -4.00 -4.05 -7.69
C HIS A 340 -4.04 -5.58 -7.52
N LEU A 341 -4.38 -6.00 -6.31
CA LEU A 341 -4.84 -7.36 -6.01
C LEU A 341 -6.09 -7.26 -5.15
N TYR A 342 -7.20 -7.84 -5.62
CA TYR A 342 -8.51 -7.73 -4.95
C TYR A 342 -8.90 -6.29 -4.58
N GLY A 343 -8.48 -5.33 -5.42
CA GLY A 343 -8.72 -3.90 -5.23
C GLY A 343 -7.72 -3.15 -4.33
N TYR A 344 -6.77 -3.83 -3.66
CA TYR A 344 -5.75 -3.18 -2.83
C TYR A 344 -4.50 -2.87 -3.65
N SER A 345 -3.89 -1.70 -3.42
CA SER A 345 -2.76 -1.19 -4.20
C SER A 345 -1.40 -1.67 -3.70
N SER A 346 -0.49 -1.96 -4.64
CA SER A 346 0.93 -1.74 -4.44
C SER A 346 1.34 -0.36 -4.92
N ASP A 347 2.44 0.12 -4.35
CA ASP A 347 3.10 1.35 -4.77
C ASP A 347 4.58 1.22 -4.40
N ILE A 348 5.44 1.00 -5.39
CA ILE A 348 6.86 0.72 -5.17
C ILE A 348 7.70 1.44 -6.20
N CYS A 349 8.83 1.98 -5.72
CA CYS A 349 9.82 2.64 -6.54
C CYS A 349 11.21 2.07 -6.29
N ARG A 350 11.94 1.81 -7.37
CA ARG A 350 13.32 1.33 -7.37
C ARG A 350 14.15 2.14 -8.34
N THR A 351 15.29 2.63 -7.85
CA THR A 351 16.33 3.23 -8.69
C THR A 351 17.57 2.34 -8.74
N PHE A 352 17.99 1.88 -9.92
CA PHE A 352 19.04 0.88 -10.12
C PHE A 352 19.76 0.98 -11.47
N PHE A 353 20.91 0.29 -11.57
CA PHE A 353 21.66 0.10 -12.81
C PHE A 353 21.24 -1.18 -13.54
N PRO A 354 21.36 -1.24 -14.87
CA PRO A 354 21.10 -2.44 -15.67
C PRO A 354 21.93 -3.65 -15.24
N PRO A 355 21.48 -4.89 -15.55
CA PRO A 355 22.18 -6.11 -15.13
C PRO A 355 23.55 -6.29 -15.81
N PHE A 356 23.76 -5.67 -16.98
CA PHE A 356 24.99 -5.73 -17.75
C PHE A 356 26.06 -4.72 -17.31
N LEU A 357 25.73 -3.78 -16.41
CA LEU A 357 26.72 -2.90 -15.79
C LEU A 357 27.35 -3.59 -14.59
N GLN A 358 28.62 -3.97 -14.70
CA GLN A 358 29.35 -4.59 -13.59
C GLN A 358 29.55 -3.61 -12.44
N LYS A 359 29.39 -4.11 -11.21
CA LYS A 359 29.69 -3.33 -10.01
C LYS A 359 31.20 -3.03 -9.96
N PRO A 360 31.61 -1.75 -9.87
CA PRO A 360 33.02 -1.40 -9.83
C PRO A 360 33.67 -1.93 -8.55
N SER A 361 34.91 -2.42 -8.65
CA SER A 361 35.66 -2.97 -7.51
C SER A 361 36.14 -1.89 -6.53
N LYS A 362 36.28 -0.64 -6.99
CA LYS A 362 36.62 0.54 -6.18
C LYS A 362 35.79 1.74 -6.64
N ARG A 363 35.36 2.61 -5.72
CA ARG A 363 34.61 3.83 -6.07
C ARG A 363 35.50 4.92 -6.70
N ASP A 364 36.79 4.93 -6.39
CA ASP A 364 37.72 5.99 -6.83
C ASP A 364 38.08 5.97 -8.32
N VAL A 365 37.66 4.92 -9.05
CA VAL A 365 37.83 4.81 -10.51
C VAL A 365 36.58 5.23 -11.29
N LEU A 366 35.54 5.72 -10.61
CA LEU A 366 34.28 6.12 -11.22
C LEU A 366 34.35 7.51 -11.85
N SER A 367 33.58 7.71 -12.92
CA SER A 367 33.35 9.05 -13.45
C SER A 367 32.68 9.95 -12.39
N PRO A 368 32.82 11.28 -12.49
CA PRO A 368 32.13 12.20 -11.58
C PRO A 368 30.60 11.97 -11.55
N ARG A 369 29.98 11.69 -12.70
CA ARG A 369 28.54 11.40 -12.81
C ARG A 369 28.16 10.12 -12.06
N MET A 370 28.92 9.03 -12.25
CA MET A 370 28.68 7.77 -11.54
C MET A 370 28.88 7.91 -10.03
N SER A 371 29.88 8.69 -9.62
CA SER A 371 30.12 9.00 -8.20
C SER A 371 28.95 9.79 -7.58
N GLU A 372 28.40 10.76 -8.30
CA GLU A 372 27.22 11.54 -7.87
C GLU A 372 25.98 10.66 -7.75
N LYS A 373 25.69 9.80 -8.75
CA LYS A 373 24.57 8.83 -8.71
C LYS A 373 24.61 7.95 -7.46
N LEU A 374 25.77 7.34 -7.18
CA LEU A 374 25.93 6.47 -6.01
C LEU A 374 25.81 7.24 -4.69
N LYS A 375 26.36 8.45 -4.62
CA LYS A 375 26.22 9.30 -3.43
C LYS A 375 24.75 9.63 -3.16
N VAL A 376 24.01 10.04 -4.18
CA VAL A 376 22.58 10.38 -4.05
C VAL A 376 21.75 9.14 -3.70
N TRP A 377 22.07 7.99 -4.29
CA TRP A 377 21.46 6.71 -3.91
C TRP A 377 21.65 6.38 -2.42
N ASP A 378 22.89 6.46 -1.91
CA ASP A 378 23.19 6.20 -0.51
C ASP A 378 22.44 7.18 0.43
N ILE A 379 22.33 8.47 0.05
CA ILE A 379 21.59 9.48 0.83
C ILE A 379 20.09 9.16 0.88
N VAL A 380 19.46 8.86 -0.26
CA VAL A 380 18.02 8.54 -0.32
C VAL A 380 17.73 7.26 0.47
N PHE A 381 18.59 6.25 0.37
CA PHE A 381 18.44 5.01 1.12
C PHE A 381 18.54 5.23 2.65
N GLU A 382 19.46 6.08 3.11
CA GLU A 382 19.55 6.48 4.52
C GLU A 382 18.33 7.31 4.94
N ALA A 383 17.86 8.25 4.11
CA ALA A 383 16.66 9.03 4.38
C ALA A 383 15.43 8.14 4.57
N GLN A 384 15.26 7.14 3.68
CA GLN A 384 14.19 6.14 3.79
C GLN A 384 14.34 5.32 5.08
N THR A 385 15.57 4.97 5.47
CA THR A 385 15.82 4.23 6.72
C THR A 385 15.37 5.06 7.93
N ARG A 386 15.67 6.36 7.94
CA ARG A 386 15.30 7.26 9.04
C ARG A 386 13.80 7.52 9.13
N SER A 387 13.10 7.69 8.01
CA SER A 387 11.63 7.77 8.02
C SER A 387 11.01 6.48 8.53
N ILE A 388 11.45 5.32 8.04
CA ILE A 388 10.96 4.00 8.49
C ILE A 388 11.15 3.83 10.01
N ASP A 389 12.29 4.26 10.57
CA ASP A 389 12.53 4.17 12.02
C ASP A 389 11.54 4.98 12.85
N GLN A 390 10.92 6.04 12.29
CA GLN A 390 9.88 6.86 12.91
C GLN A 390 8.46 6.36 12.68
N MET A 391 8.23 5.36 11.82
CA MET A 391 6.89 4.82 11.56
C MET A 391 6.43 3.88 12.68
N ARG A 392 6.21 4.43 13.86
CA ARG A 392 5.79 3.72 15.08
C ARG A 392 4.53 4.32 15.65
N GLU A 393 3.83 3.55 16.49
CA GLU A 393 2.64 4.05 17.17
C GLU A 393 2.94 5.32 17.99
N ASN A 394 1.99 6.26 17.99
CA ASN A 394 2.07 7.57 18.65
C ASN A 394 3.13 8.55 18.10
N MET A 395 3.81 8.20 17.01
CA MET A 395 4.60 9.18 16.26
C MET A 395 3.67 10.05 15.42
N THR A 396 4.06 11.30 15.13
CA THR A 396 3.28 12.17 14.23
C THR A 396 3.64 11.89 12.78
N ALA A 397 2.70 12.09 11.86
CA ALA A 397 2.99 11.98 10.42
C ALA A 397 4.11 12.95 9.98
N ALA A 398 4.18 14.15 10.58
CA ALA A 398 5.27 15.10 10.37
C ALA A 398 6.64 14.57 10.81
N SER A 399 6.73 13.85 11.94
CA SER A 399 8.02 13.34 12.44
C SER A 399 8.69 12.35 11.48
N VAL A 400 7.89 11.56 10.77
CA VAL A 400 8.36 10.62 9.74
C VAL A 400 8.98 11.37 8.56
N ASP A 401 8.31 12.43 8.08
CA ASP A 401 8.79 13.30 6.99
C ASP A 401 10.08 14.03 7.35
N ILE A 402 10.09 14.65 8.54
CA ILE A 402 11.23 15.43 9.05
C ILE A 402 12.48 14.54 9.14
N ALA A 403 12.34 13.28 9.58
CA ALA A 403 13.48 12.38 9.71
C ALA A 403 14.18 12.08 8.36
N ALA A 404 13.43 11.94 7.26
CA ALA A 404 14.04 11.81 5.94
C ALA A 404 14.59 13.15 5.43
N ARG A 405 13.83 14.23 5.63
CA ARG A 405 14.18 15.58 5.16
C ARG A 405 15.47 16.10 5.79
N ASP A 406 15.70 15.79 7.07
CA ASP A 406 16.93 16.12 7.77
C ASP A 406 18.13 15.44 7.10
N VAL A 407 18.08 14.14 6.81
CA VAL A 407 19.19 13.42 6.15
C VAL A 407 19.56 14.10 4.83
N ILE A 408 18.56 14.38 3.99
CA ILE A 408 18.75 14.97 2.66
C ILE A 408 19.28 16.40 2.76
N SER A 409 18.74 17.20 3.69
CA SER A 409 19.13 18.60 3.87
C SER A 409 20.56 18.73 4.41
N HIS A 410 20.94 17.93 5.41
CA HIS A 410 22.31 17.90 5.94
C HIS A 410 23.34 17.45 4.90
N ALA A 411 22.92 16.63 3.91
CA ALA A 411 23.76 16.23 2.80
C ALA A 411 23.89 17.29 1.68
N GLY A 412 23.17 18.41 1.80
CA GLY A 412 23.20 19.53 0.85
C GLY A 412 22.20 19.41 -0.30
N TYR A 413 21.22 18.52 -0.21
CA TYR A 413 20.23 18.25 -1.27
C TYR A 413 18.79 18.66 -0.89
N GLY A 414 18.61 19.48 0.16
CA GLY A 414 17.28 19.82 0.68
C GLY A 414 16.32 20.41 -0.36
N GLU A 415 16.81 21.29 -1.24
CA GLU A 415 16.00 21.88 -2.33
C GLU A 415 15.56 20.87 -3.40
N ALA A 416 16.22 19.71 -3.47
CA ALA A 416 15.94 18.65 -4.44
C ALA A 416 14.97 17.58 -3.91
N PHE A 417 14.55 17.65 -2.63
CA PHE A 417 13.48 16.81 -2.09
C PHE A 417 12.17 17.60 -1.94
N THR A 418 11.38 17.55 -3.01
CA THR A 418 10.31 18.51 -3.30
C THR A 418 8.91 18.06 -2.88
N HIS A 419 8.75 16.84 -2.38
CA HIS A 419 7.46 16.28 -1.96
C HIS A 419 7.51 15.71 -0.54
N ARG A 420 6.35 15.21 -0.09
CA ARG A 420 6.17 14.50 1.19
C ARG A 420 6.89 13.15 1.16
N VAL A 421 7.28 12.61 2.32
CA VAL A 421 7.96 11.31 2.39
C VAL A 421 7.03 10.11 2.15
N GLY A 422 5.71 10.32 2.17
CA GLY A 422 4.77 9.23 1.90
C GLY A 422 3.30 9.57 2.17
N HIS A 423 2.46 8.58 1.95
CA HIS A 423 1.01 8.64 2.13
C HIS A 423 0.46 7.32 2.66
N GLY A 424 -0.75 7.35 3.19
CA GLY A 424 -1.51 6.14 3.48
C GLY A 424 -1.79 5.37 2.19
N ILE A 425 -1.85 4.04 2.31
CA ILE A 425 -2.14 3.16 1.17
C ILE A 425 -3.01 2.00 1.62
N GLY A 426 -3.97 1.60 0.78
CA GLY A 426 -4.94 0.56 1.08
C GLY A 426 -5.71 0.12 -0.15
N ILE A 427 -7.04 0.23 -0.09
CA ILE A 427 -7.92 0.06 -1.27
C ILE A 427 -7.69 1.16 -2.32
N LYS A 428 -7.12 2.28 -1.89
CA LYS A 428 -6.68 3.40 -2.73
C LYS A 428 -5.16 3.54 -2.59
N ALA A 429 -4.48 3.89 -3.68
CA ALA A 429 -3.04 4.11 -3.69
C ALA A 429 -2.64 5.24 -2.72
N HIS A 430 -3.31 6.40 -2.83
CA HIS A 430 -3.11 7.54 -1.96
C HIS A 430 -4.33 7.78 -1.05
N GLU A 431 -4.25 7.42 0.22
CA GLU A 431 -5.26 7.72 1.25
C GLU A 431 -4.63 8.40 2.47
N SER A 432 -5.46 8.94 3.35
CA SER A 432 -5.01 9.53 4.61
C SER A 432 -4.47 8.46 5.58
N PRO A 433 -3.63 8.84 6.57
CA PRO A 433 -2.94 10.12 6.72
C PRO A 433 -1.81 10.35 5.71
N TYR A 434 -1.38 11.61 5.56
CA TYR A 434 -0.25 11.99 4.69
C TYR A 434 1.00 12.37 5.50
N MET A 435 2.15 11.82 5.13
CA MET A 435 3.44 12.01 5.81
C MET A 435 4.17 13.25 5.29
N ASN A 436 3.70 14.44 5.66
CA ASN A 436 4.36 15.71 5.35
C ASN A 436 4.70 16.48 6.63
N GLN A 437 5.78 17.27 6.62
CA GLN A 437 6.24 18.06 7.78
C GLN A 437 5.20 18.99 8.43
N GLY A 438 4.10 19.32 7.73
CA GLY A 438 3.00 20.12 8.26
C GLY A 438 1.97 19.32 9.07
N ASN A 439 1.90 18.00 8.86
CA ASN A 439 0.91 17.14 9.51
C ASN A 439 1.34 16.73 10.94
N THR A 440 1.27 17.70 11.84
CA THR A 440 1.64 17.54 13.26
C THR A 440 0.52 16.94 14.12
N ALA A 441 -0.71 16.90 13.61
CA ALA A 441 -1.90 16.47 14.33
C ALA A 441 -2.17 14.96 14.22
N SER A 442 -1.93 14.34 13.05
CA SER A 442 -2.16 12.90 12.86
C SER A 442 -1.12 12.07 13.62
N LEU A 443 -1.58 11.23 14.53
CA LEU A 443 -0.77 10.21 15.20
C LEU A 443 -0.91 8.87 14.48
N LEU A 444 0.22 8.20 14.27
CA LEU A 444 0.26 6.86 13.70
C LEU A 444 -0.32 5.86 14.71
N LYS A 445 -1.16 4.96 14.21
CA LYS A 445 -1.78 3.88 15.00
C LYS A 445 -1.38 2.52 14.43
N THR A 446 -1.34 1.51 15.30
CA THR A 446 -1.17 0.11 14.88
C THR A 446 -2.22 -0.27 13.84
N GLY A 447 -1.79 -0.95 12.77
CA GLY A 447 -2.67 -1.35 11.68
C GLY A 447 -2.73 -0.35 10.52
N MET A 448 -2.18 0.85 10.67
CA MET A 448 -2.02 1.79 9.55
C MET A 448 -0.90 1.34 8.60
N THR A 449 -1.07 1.60 7.31
CA THR A 449 -0.10 1.29 6.26
C THR A 449 0.26 2.54 5.47
N PHE A 450 1.54 2.70 5.18
CA PHE A 450 2.10 3.90 4.53
C PHE A 450 3.19 3.55 3.53
N THR A 451 3.35 4.37 2.50
CA THR A 451 4.58 4.43 1.71
C THR A 451 5.67 5.19 2.48
N SER A 452 6.93 4.81 2.25
CA SER A 452 8.11 5.60 2.59
C SER A 452 8.95 5.79 1.34
N GLU A 453 8.85 6.95 0.73
CA GLU A 453 9.27 7.29 -0.63
C GLU A 453 10.13 8.57 -0.75
N PRO A 454 11.13 8.82 0.11
CA PRO A 454 11.99 9.98 -0.09
C PRO A 454 12.68 9.92 -1.45
N GLY A 455 12.87 11.08 -2.07
CA GLY A 455 13.52 11.20 -3.37
C GLY A 455 14.36 12.46 -3.50
N ILE A 456 15.40 12.38 -4.32
CA ILE A 456 16.23 13.53 -4.73
C ILE A 456 16.14 13.64 -6.25
N TYR A 457 15.74 14.82 -6.73
CA TYR A 457 15.54 15.10 -8.14
C TYR A 457 16.47 16.21 -8.60
N LEU A 458 17.49 15.85 -9.38
CA LEU A 458 18.46 16.81 -9.93
C LEU A 458 18.10 17.11 -11.37
N VAL A 459 17.47 18.27 -11.58
CA VAL A 459 17.00 18.76 -12.88
C VAL A 459 18.07 18.59 -13.95
N ASP A 460 17.67 18.05 -15.10
CA ASP A 460 18.51 17.77 -16.28
C ASP A 460 19.66 16.77 -16.04
N LYS A 461 19.72 16.09 -14.88
CA LYS A 461 20.77 15.11 -14.55
C LYS A 461 20.24 13.71 -14.33
N PHE A 462 19.50 13.52 -13.23
CA PHE A 462 18.87 12.27 -12.82
C PHE A 462 18.01 12.46 -11.56
N GLY A 463 17.15 11.50 -11.26
CA GLY A 463 16.48 11.37 -9.96
C GLY A 463 16.73 10.02 -9.32
N VAL A 464 16.55 9.97 -8.00
CA VAL A 464 16.56 8.74 -7.20
C VAL A 464 15.39 8.78 -6.25
N ARG A 465 14.58 7.73 -6.27
CA ARG A 465 13.54 7.46 -5.28
C ARG A 465 13.62 6.00 -4.82
N HIS A 466 13.34 5.79 -3.53
CA HIS A 466 13.15 4.48 -2.94
C HIS A 466 11.84 4.46 -2.19
N GLU A 467 10.96 3.57 -2.60
CA GLU A 467 9.64 3.47 -2.02
C GLU A 467 9.31 2.04 -1.62
N ASP A 468 8.83 1.93 -0.39
CA ASP A 468 8.34 0.68 0.17
C ASP A 468 7.09 0.94 1.00
N VAL A 469 6.16 -0.02 0.97
CA VAL A 469 4.98 -0.02 1.82
C VAL A 469 5.28 -0.69 3.16
N LEU A 470 4.87 -0.03 4.24
CA LEU A 470 5.08 -0.45 5.62
C LEU A 470 3.77 -0.51 6.39
N LEU A 471 3.68 -1.46 7.32
CA LEU A 471 2.64 -1.58 8.33
C LEU A 471 3.17 -1.09 9.67
N VAL A 472 2.50 -0.11 10.28
CA VAL A 472 2.76 0.31 11.66
C VAL A 472 2.33 -0.82 12.60
N GLN A 473 3.27 -1.24 13.44
CA GLN A 473 3.07 -2.25 14.49
C GLN A 473 3.40 -1.62 15.83
N GLY A 474 2.60 -1.90 16.87
CA GLY A 474 2.75 -1.46 18.27
C GLY A 474 3.94 -0.55 18.61
N ASP A 475 4.76 -0.98 19.56
CA ASP A 475 6.00 -0.30 19.95
C ASP A 475 7.23 -0.75 19.14
N GLY A 476 7.03 -1.70 18.23
CA GLY A 476 8.07 -2.36 17.43
C GLY A 476 8.52 -1.56 16.20
N LYS A 477 9.42 -2.19 15.42
CA LYS A 477 9.72 -1.71 14.07
C LYS A 477 8.50 -1.96 13.17
N PRO A 478 8.19 -1.04 12.23
CA PRO A 478 7.15 -1.31 11.24
C PRO A 478 7.50 -2.55 10.41
N ARG A 479 6.47 -3.29 10.00
CA ARG A 479 6.62 -4.47 9.13
C ARG A 479 6.66 -4.02 7.68
N LEU A 480 7.69 -4.44 6.96
CA LEU A 480 7.78 -4.23 5.52
C LEU A 480 6.79 -5.14 4.78
N LEU A 481 5.98 -4.57 3.87
CA LEU A 481 5.01 -5.31 3.05
C LEU A 481 5.52 -5.62 1.64
N THR A 482 6.64 -5.02 1.23
CA THR A 482 7.33 -5.27 -0.05
C THR A 482 8.29 -6.47 -0.02
N GLY A 483 8.30 -7.24 1.07
CA GLY A 483 9.19 -8.38 1.27
C GLY A 483 10.60 -7.97 1.70
N SER A 484 11.34 -7.28 0.83
CA SER A 484 12.70 -6.79 1.15
C SER A 484 13.02 -5.49 0.42
N ARG A 485 13.67 -4.57 1.15
CA ARG A 485 14.24 -3.34 0.60
C ARG A 485 15.36 -3.64 -0.38
N ALA A 486 15.70 -2.67 -1.22
CA ALA A 486 16.88 -2.72 -2.06
C ALA A 486 18.16 -2.95 -1.22
N ARG A 487 19.12 -3.73 -1.75
CA ARG A 487 20.44 -3.93 -1.13
C ARG A 487 21.52 -3.04 -1.74
N GLY A 488 21.23 -2.41 -2.87
CA GLY A 488 22.14 -1.53 -3.59
C GLY A 488 21.59 -1.20 -4.98
N PRO A 489 22.22 -0.28 -5.72
CA PRO A 489 21.78 0.05 -7.08
C PRO A 489 22.07 -1.07 -8.10
N TRP A 490 22.70 -2.18 -7.71
CA TRP A 490 22.83 -3.41 -8.52
C TRP A 490 21.85 -4.52 -8.09
N GLU A 491 21.14 -4.31 -6.98
CA GLU A 491 20.28 -5.28 -6.32
C GLU A 491 19.04 -4.53 -5.77
N PRO A 492 18.13 -4.06 -6.67
CA PRO A 492 16.92 -3.34 -6.28
C PRO A 492 15.97 -4.19 -5.45
#